data_AF-A0A8J2TUQ2-F1
#
_entry.id   AF-A0A8J2TUQ2-F1
#
_cell.length_a   1.000
_cell.length_b   1.000
_cell.length_c   1.000
_cell.angle_alpha   90.00
_cell.angle_beta   90.00
_cell.angle_gamma   90.00
#
_symmetry.space_group_name_H-M   'P 1'
#
loop_
_entity.id
_entity.type
_entity.pdbx_description
1 polymer ?
#
loop_
_entity_poly.entity_id
_entity_poly.type
_entity_poly.pdbx_seq_one_letter_code
_entity_poly.pdbx_strand_id
1 'polypeptide(L)'
;MKLSSKAQHIYNQIDKQTTKLGDLRKIAKELKKDHNLALELWATTEFLPRQLAILIMDSKRLNQKEIDKLDQDIQKHDYDERIHLMDWLMANQLSKDKKLVALIESWENSSYSLQRRVFWYYQARLRWMGNTNQSNTDYLLSSIEKHIMDETPEVQWAMNYTAGQIGKWQTNYRYRCIAIGETTGLYKDEVVPKNCTPSYLPEFIRIEVAKLNT
;
A
#
# COMPACT_ATOMS: atom_id res chain seq x y z
N MET A 1 -9.93 -26.63 0.68
CA MET A 1 -10.97 -26.50 1.73
C MET A 1 -12.33 -26.55 1.04
N LYS A 2 -13.35 -27.19 1.63
CA LYS A 2 -14.71 -27.14 1.08
C LYS A 2 -15.36 -25.82 1.49
N LEU A 3 -15.72 -24.97 0.53
CA LEU A 3 -16.42 -23.72 0.77
C LEU A 3 -17.86 -24.00 1.24
N SER A 4 -18.40 -23.14 2.09
CA SER A 4 -19.83 -23.10 2.41
C SER A 4 -20.63 -22.80 1.14
N SER A 5 -21.93 -23.14 1.12
CA SER A 5 -22.78 -22.87 -0.05
C SER A 5 -22.81 -21.37 -0.42
N LYS A 6 -22.75 -20.50 0.60
CA LYS A 6 -22.66 -19.04 0.40
C LYS A 6 -21.31 -18.67 -0.23
N ALA A 7 -20.21 -19.15 0.32
CA ALA A 7 -18.88 -18.86 -0.20
C ALA A 7 -18.69 -19.40 -1.62
N GLN A 8 -19.17 -20.61 -1.91
CA GLN A 8 -19.14 -21.19 -3.25
C GLN A 8 -19.93 -20.37 -4.26
N HIS A 9 -21.12 -19.89 -3.88
CA HIS A 9 -21.94 -19.06 -4.75
C HIS A 9 -21.24 -17.75 -5.12
N ILE A 10 -20.61 -17.08 -4.14
CA ILE A 10 -19.85 -15.84 -4.38
C ILE A 10 -18.57 -16.12 -5.19
N TYR A 11 -17.83 -17.17 -4.84
CA TYR A 11 -16.63 -17.58 -5.57
C TYR A 11 -16.92 -17.80 -7.06
N ASN A 12 -18.05 -18.46 -7.38
CA ASN A 12 -18.45 -18.71 -8.77
C ASN A 12 -18.81 -17.44 -9.56
N GLN A 13 -19.02 -16.29 -8.90
CA GLN A 13 -19.23 -15.00 -9.59
C GLN A 13 -17.90 -14.32 -9.97
N ILE A 14 -16.76 -14.82 -9.46
CA ILE A 14 -15.45 -14.22 -9.67
C ILE A 14 -14.72 -15.01 -10.76
N ASP A 15 -14.70 -14.46 -11.96
CA ASP A 15 -13.91 -14.96 -13.07
C ASP A 15 -12.53 -14.28 -13.13
N LYS A 16 -11.45 -15.06 -13.28
CA LYS A 16 -10.07 -14.56 -13.24
C LYS A 16 -9.69 -13.59 -14.35
N GLN A 17 -10.35 -13.70 -15.50
CA GLN A 17 -9.95 -12.98 -16.71
C GLN A 17 -10.81 -11.73 -16.92
N THR A 18 -12.07 -11.78 -16.49
CA THR A 18 -13.06 -10.76 -16.82
C THR A 18 -13.48 -9.90 -15.64
N THR A 19 -13.32 -10.37 -14.40
CA THR A 19 -13.72 -9.62 -13.21
C THR A 19 -12.80 -8.43 -12.99
N LYS A 20 -13.39 -7.24 -12.88
CA LYS A 20 -12.66 -6.00 -12.58
C LYS A 20 -12.84 -5.60 -11.12
N LEU A 21 -11.95 -4.74 -10.63
CA LEU A 21 -12.06 -4.15 -9.28
C LEU A 21 -13.42 -3.51 -8.99
N GLY A 22 -14.03 -2.87 -10.00
CA GLY A 22 -15.36 -2.26 -9.87
C GLY A 22 -16.46 -3.29 -9.58
N ASP A 23 -16.34 -4.50 -10.12
CA ASP A 23 -17.31 -5.58 -9.91
C ASP A 23 -17.14 -6.20 -8.52
N LEU A 24 -15.90 -6.40 -8.06
CA LEU A 24 -15.63 -6.80 -6.67
C LEU A 24 -16.24 -5.81 -5.67
N ARG A 25 -16.14 -4.50 -5.94
CA ARG A 25 -16.76 -3.47 -5.09
C ARG A 25 -18.29 -3.53 -5.09
N LYS A 26 -18.94 -3.88 -6.21
CA LYS A 26 -20.39 -4.09 -6.27
C LYS A 26 -20.80 -5.29 -5.43
N ILE A 27 -20.12 -6.43 -5.60
CA ILE A 27 -20.36 -7.64 -4.82
C ILE A 27 -20.17 -7.36 -3.32
N ALA A 28 -19.07 -6.71 -2.93
CA ALA A 28 -18.80 -6.35 -1.54
C ALA A 28 -19.89 -5.44 -0.95
N LYS A 29 -20.45 -4.50 -1.73
CA LYS A 29 -21.52 -3.62 -1.29
C LYS A 29 -22.80 -4.39 -0.94
N GLU A 30 -23.12 -5.41 -1.72
CA GLU A 30 -24.28 -6.29 -1.48
C GLU A 30 -24.06 -7.20 -0.26
N LEU A 31 -22.86 -7.78 -0.15
CA LEU A 31 -22.48 -8.64 0.97
C LEU A 31 -22.36 -7.90 2.30
N LYS A 32 -21.98 -6.61 2.25
CA LYS A 32 -21.57 -5.82 3.41
C LYS A 32 -20.41 -6.53 4.14
N LYS A 33 -20.26 -6.26 5.44
CA LYS A 33 -19.25 -6.87 6.29
C LYS A 33 -19.68 -8.29 6.67
N ASP A 34 -18.85 -9.28 6.33
CA ASP A 34 -19.00 -10.68 6.72
C ASP A 34 -17.61 -11.31 6.86
N HIS A 35 -17.08 -11.29 8.09
CA HIS A 35 -15.71 -11.75 8.34
C HIS A 35 -15.55 -13.27 8.16
N ASN A 36 -16.58 -14.08 8.42
CA ASN A 36 -16.47 -15.52 8.25
C ASN A 36 -16.41 -15.87 6.76
N LEU A 37 -17.27 -15.25 5.93
CA LEU A 37 -17.18 -15.37 4.48
C LEU A 37 -15.84 -14.85 3.95
N ALA A 38 -15.33 -13.75 4.50
CA ALA A 38 -14.01 -13.23 4.13
C ALA A 38 -12.91 -14.28 4.33
N LEU A 39 -12.89 -14.98 5.47
CA LEU A 39 -11.89 -16.01 5.74
C LEU A 39 -12.03 -17.22 4.81
N GLU A 40 -13.26 -17.60 4.44
CA GLU A 40 -13.48 -18.67 3.45
C GLU A 40 -12.93 -18.28 2.07
N LEU A 41 -13.23 -17.06 1.61
CA LEU A 41 -12.71 -16.53 0.34
C LEU A 41 -11.17 -16.37 0.39
N TRP A 42 -10.62 -15.93 1.53
CA TRP A 42 -9.18 -15.81 1.73
C TRP A 42 -8.44 -17.15 1.60
N ALA A 43 -9.05 -18.22 2.13
CA ALA A 43 -8.52 -19.57 2.12
C ALA A 43 -8.46 -20.21 0.71
N THR A 44 -9.08 -19.60 -0.30
CA THR A 44 -8.95 -20.02 -1.71
C THR A 44 -7.55 -19.78 -2.26
N THR A 45 -6.74 -18.93 -1.61
CA THR A 45 -5.39 -18.52 -2.02
C THR A 45 -5.31 -17.71 -3.31
N GLU A 46 -6.44 -17.38 -3.92
CA GLU A 46 -6.51 -16.71 -5.20
C GLU A 46 -6.62 -15.19 -5.03
N PHE A 47 -6.03 -14.44 -5.96
CA PHE A 47 -5.88 -12.99 -5.87
C PHE A 47 -7.21 -12.23 -5.79
N LEU A 48 -8.15 -12.48 -6.72
CA LEU A 48 -9.44 -11.76 -6.73
C LEU A 48 -10.34 -12.13 -5.55
N PRO A 49 -10.49 -13.42 -5.15
CA PRO A 49 -11.19 -13.77 -3.91
C PRO A 49 -10.59 -13.13 -2.66
N ARG A 50 -9.25 -13.04 -2.56
CA ARG A 50 -8.58 -12.35 -1.44
C ARG A 50 -8.83 -10.83 -1.45
N GLN A 51 -8.87 -10.20 -2.61
CA GLN A 51 -9.28 -8.79 -2.72
C GLN A 51 -10.72 -8.56 -2.26
N LEU A 52 -11.65 -9.46 -2.62
CA LEU A 52 -13.03 -9.39 -2.13
C LEU A 52 -13.10 -9.64 -0.62
N ALA A 53 -12.35 -10.63 -0.12
CA ALA A 53 -12.26 -10.90 1.31
C ALA A 53 -11.87 -9.64 2.08
N ILE A 54 -10.81 -8.95 1.65
CA ILE A 54 -10.37 -7.68 2.25
C ILE A 54 -11.49 -6.64 2.28
N LEU A 55 -12.35 -6.55 1.26
CA LEU A 55 -13.44 -5.58 1.24
C LEU A 55 -14.53 -5.87 2.27
N ILE A 56 -14.76 -7.14 2.60
CA ILE A 56 -15.86 -7.58 3.46
C ILE A 56 -15.40 -8.00 4.87
N MET A 57 -14.10 -7.99 5.13
CA MET A 57 -13.54 -8.26 6.46
C MET A 57 -14.05 -7.29 7.53
N ASP A 58 -14.17 -7.80 8.75
CA ASP A 58 -14.37 -6.97 9.93
C ASP A 58 -13.03 -6.52 10.54
N SER A 59 -12.68 -5.24 10.35
CA SER A 59 -11.51 -4.61 10.98
C SER A 59 -11.44 -4.75 12.50
N LYS A 60 -12.58 -4.88 13.18
CA LYS A 60 -12.60 -5.07 14.65
C LYS A 60 -12.05 -6.43 15.08
N ARG A 61 -12.02 -7.38 14.15
CA ARG A 61 -11.44 -8.72 14.29
C ARG A 61 -10.06 -8.79 13.63
N LEU A 62 -9.36 -7.65 13.54
CA LEU A 62 -7.96 -7.61 13.15
C LEU A 62 -7.12 -7.14 14.33
N ASN A 63 -6.03 -7.84 14.56
CA ASN A 63 -4.95 -7.51 15.47
C ASN A 63 -3.62 -7.92 14.83
N GLN A 64 -2.49 -7.60 15.48
CA GLN A 64 -1.16 -7.88 14.93
C GLN A 64 -1.00 -9.36 14.50
N LYS A 65 -1.41 -10.31 15.33
CA LYS A 65 -1.30 -11.74 15.04
C LYS A 65 -2.15 -12.18 13.85
N GLU A 66 -3.32 -11.56 13.65
CA GLU A 66 -4.16 -11.82 12.47
C GLU A 66 -3.54 -11.22 11.22
N ILE A 67 -3.02 -9.99 11.31
CA ILE A 67 -2.37 -9.29 10.21
C ILE A 67 -1.09 -10.01 9.79
N ASP A 68 -0.27 -10.49 10.73
CA ASP A 68 0.94 -11.27 10.43
C ASP A 68 0.61 -12.52 9.61
N LYS A 69 -0.51 -13.18 9.91
CA LYS A 69 -0.97 -14.33 9.12
C LYS A 69 -1.41 -13.92 7.72
N LEU A 70 -2.13 -12.81 7.59
CA LEU A 70 -2.50 -12.28 6.27
C LEU A 70 -1.27 -11.89 5.47
N ASP A 71 -0.28 -11.25 6.09
CA ASP A 71 1.01 -10.90 5.47
C ASP A 71 1.73 -12.15 4.96
N GLN A 72 1.92 -13.17 5.81
CA GLN A 72 2.53 -14.45 5.42
C GLN A 72 1.80 -15.13 4.26
N ASP A 73 0.47 -15.02 4.23
CA ASP A 73 -0.34 -15.53 3.12
C ASP A 73 -0.19 -14.70 1.85
N ILE A 74 -0.10 -13.37 1.97
CA ILE A 74 0.12 -12.42 0.88
C ILE A 74 1.49 -12.67 0.25
N GLN A 75 2.53 -12.97 1.04
CA GLN A 75 3.88 -13.26 0.55
C GLN A 75 3.96 -14.48 -0.38
N LYS A 76 2.93 -15.33 -0.42
CA LYS A 76 2.83 -16.48 -1.34
C LYS A 76 2.37 -16.09 -2.75
N HIS A 77 1.88 -14.87 -2.93
CA HIS A 77 1.56 -14.32 -4.25
C HIS A 77 2.81 -13.83 -4.97
N ASP A 78 2.69 -13.62 -6.28
CA ASP A 78 3.72 -12.94 -7.04
C ASP A 78 3.92 -11.48 -6.57
N TYR A 79 4.97 -10.84 -7.10
CA TYR A 79 5.38 -9.52 -6.65
C TYR A 79 4.30 -8.44 -6.82
N ASP A 80 3.57 -8.45 -7.93
CA ASP A 80 2.58 -7.40 -8.19
C ASP A 80 1.31 -7.63 -7.37
N GLU A 81 0.85 -8.89 -7.29
CA GLU A 81 -0.32 -9.28 -6.50
C GLU A 81 -0.10 -9.05 -5.01
N ARG A 82 1.09 -9.39 -4.46
CA ARG A 82 1.36 -9.20 -3.03
C ARG A 82 1.37 -7.72 -2.63
N ILE A 83 1.92 -6.87 -3.49
CA ILE A 83 1.93 -5.42 -3.31
C ILE A 83 0.51 -4.87 -3.35
N HIS A 84 -0.25 -5.29 -4.36
CA HIS A 84 -1.65 -4.90 -4.50
C HIS A 84 -2.47 -5.32 -3.27
N LEU A 85 -2.38 -6.59 -2.85
CA LEU A 85 -3.14 -7.09 -1.70
C LEU A 85 -2.80 -6.33 -0.42
N MET A 86 -1.52 -6.05 -0.18
CA MET A 86 -1.11 -5.33 1.03
C MET A 86 -1.58 -3.86 1.03
N ASP A 87 -1.40 -3.15 -0.09
CA ASP A 87 -1.86 -1.76 -0.22
C ASP A 87 -3.41 -1.69 -0.16
N TRP A 88 -4.10 -2.71 -0.70
CA TRP A 88 -5.54 -2.88 -0.62
C TRP A 88 -6.04 -3.16 0.80
N LEU A 89 -5.35 -4.02 1.55
CA LEU A 89 -5.62 -4.31 2.96
C LEU A 89 -5.47 -3.03 3.80
N MET A 90 -4.39 -2.28 3.57
CA MET A 90 -4.17 -1.01 4.26
C MET A 90 -5.29 -0.02 3.96
N ALA A 91 -5.63 0.19 2.69
CA ALA A 91 -6.59 1.22 2.30
C ALA A 91 -8.04 0.92 2.69
N ASN A 92 -8.44 -0.35 2.73
CA ASN A 92 -9.83 -0.74 3.01
C ASN A 92 -10.06 -1.16 4.46
N GLN A 93 -9.04 -1.63 5.17
CA GLN A 93 -9.17 -2.12 6.55
C GLN A 93 -8.30 -1.35 7.54
N LEU A 94 -6.97 -1.38 7.36
CA LEU A 94 -6.05 -0.94 8.42
C LEU A 94 -6.13 0.56 8.69
N SER A 95 -6.22 1.39 7.65
CA SER A 95 -6.25 2.85 7.79
C SER A 95 -7.62 3.40 8.22
N LYS A 96 -8.59 2.55 8.56
CA LYS A 96 -9.97 2.93 8.93
C LYS A 96 -10.24 2.90 10.43
N ASP A 97 -9.33 2.34 11.21
CA ASP A 97 -9.47 2.17 12.65
C ASP A 97 -8.22 2.69 13.37
N LYS A 98 -8.41 3.50 14.43
CA LYS A 98 -7.29 4.11 15.17
C LYS A 98 -6.34 3.08 15.78
N LYS A 99 -6.86 1.94 16.25
CA LYS A 99 -6.04 0.85 16.82
C LYS A 99 -5.16 0.23 15.74
N LEU A 100 -5.69 0.06 14.53
CA LEU A 100 -4.94 -0.51 13.42
C LEU A 100 -3.93 0.49 12.84
N VAL A 101 -4.25 1.79 12.84
CA VAL A 101 -3.29 2.85 12.51
C VAL A 101 -2.10 2.82 13.46
N ALA A 102 -2.33 2.67 14.77
CA ALA A 102 -1.23 2.54 15.74
C ALA A 102 -0.32 1.33 15.46
N LEU A 103 -0.87 0.23 14.90
CA LEU A 103 -0.05 -0.89 14.43
C LEU A 103 0.79 -0.49 13.21
N ILE A 104 0.19 0.15 12.21
CA ILE A 104 0.93 0.67 11.04
C ILE A 104 2.11 1.53 11.47
N GLU A 105 1.89 2.45 12.42
CA GLU A 105 2.92 3.37 12.92
C GLU A 105 4.08 2.65 13.64
N SER A 106 3.85 1.44 14.16
CA SER A 106 4.89 0.61 14.78
C SER A 106 5.74 -0.21 13.79
N TRP A 107 5.36 -0.25 12.52
CA TRP A 107 5.92 -1.20 11.57
C TRP A 107 7.18 -0.74 10.84
N GLU A 108 7.73 0.44 11.15
CA GLU A 108 8.96 0.93 10.50
C GLU A 108 10.08 -0.11 10.50
N ASN A 109 10.25 -0.83 11.62
CA ASN A 109 11.27 -1.87 11.79
C ASN A 109 10.67 -3.28 11.88
N SER A 110 9.49 -3.51 11.29
CA SER A 110 8.88 -4.85 11.28
C SER A 110 9.80 -5.88 10.59
N SER A 111 9.79 -7.12 11.06
CA SER A 111 10.47 -8.22 10.38
C SER A 111 9.86 -8.55 9.01
N TYR A 112 8.60 -8.17 8.78
CA TYR A 112 7.91 -8.37 7.51
C TYR A 112 8.09 -7.14 6.61
N SER A 113 8.63 -7.34 5.40
CA SER A 113 8.88 -6.25 4.46
C SER A 113 7.59 -5.56 4.01
N LEU A 114 6.50 -6.30 3.84
CA LEU A 114 5.21 -5.72 3.46
C LEU A 114 4.63 -4.81 4.55
N GLN A 115 4.86 -5.09 5.83
CA GLN A 115 4.51 -4.18 6.93
C GLN A 115 5.35 -2.91 6.91
N ARG A 116 6.67 -3.02 6.70
CA ARG A 116 7.55 -1.85 6.53
C ARG A 116 7.12 -0.99 5.34
N ARG A 117 6.79 -1.63 4.20
CA ARG A 117 6.21 -0.94 3.03
C ARG A 117 4.96 -0.15 3.43
N VAL A 118 4.04 -0.78 4.16
CA VAL A 118 2.79 -0.13 4.59
C VAL A 118 3.06 1.06 5.50
N PHE A 119 4.01 0.96 6.43
CA PHE A 119 4.44 2.10 7.25
C PHE A 119 4.83 3.29 6.36
N TRP A 120 5.78 3.08 5.43
CA TRP A 120 6.25 4.15 4.54
C TRP A 120 5.15 4.68 3.63
N TYR A 121 4.39 3.80 2.98
CA TYR A 121 3.31 4.22 2.10
C TYR A 121 2.21 4.98 2.86
N TYR A 122 1.93 4.62 4.11
CA TYR A 122 1.04 5.38 4.98
C TYR A 122 1.56 6.78 5.30
N GLN A 123 2.87 6.94 5.58
CA GLN A 123 3.50 8.25 5.78
C GLN A 123 3.38 9.15 4.53
N ALA A 124 3.51 8.58 3.34
CA ALA A 124 3.26 9.28 2.08
C ALA A 124 1.79 9.72 1.95
N ARG A 125 0.84 8.83 2.27
CA ARG A 125 -0.61 9.11 2.19
C ARG A 125 -1.07 10.19 3.17
N LEU A 126 -0.47 10.28 4.35
CA LEU A 126 -0.77 11.35 5.32
C LEU A 126 -0.52 12.75 4.74
N ARG A 127 0.38 12.85 3.75
CA ARG A 127 0.76 14.09 3.07
C ARG A 127 -0.03 14.38 1.79
N TRP A 128 -0.95 13.48 1.40
CA TRP A 128 -1.80 13.71 0.24
C TRP A 128 -2.65 14.97 0.41
N MET A 129 -2.98 15.58 -0.73
CA MET A 129 -3.75 16.82 -0.79
C MET A 129 -3.13 17.97 0.02
N GLY A 130 -1.81 17.96 0.21
CA GLY A 130 -1.08 19.03 0.90
C GLY A 130 -1.20 19.00 2.43
N ASN A 131 -1.64 17.90 3.03
CA ASN A 131 -1.70 17.78 4.49
C ASN A 131 -0.30 17.57 5.10
N THR A 132 0.41 18.65 5.39
CA THR A 132 1.81 18.61 5.86
C THR A 132 1.98 18.93 7.34
N ASN A 133 0.96 18.67 8.17
CA ASN A 133 0.96 19.01 9.59
C ASN A 133 1.78 18.02 10.46
N GLN A 134 2.39 17.00 9.85
CA GLN A 134 3.13 15.98 10.59
C GLN A 134 4.53 16.48 10.95
N SER A 135 4.89 16.37 12.23
CA SER A 135 6.18 16.83 12.76
C SER A 135 7.36 15.91 12.39
N ASN A 136 7.10 14.70 11.86
CA ASN A 136 8.11 13.67 11.64
C ASN A 136 8.85 13.78 10.30
N THR A 137 8.63 14.82 9.48
CA THR A 137 9.26 14.94 8.14
C THR A 137 10.78 14.83 8.19
N ASP A 138 11.43 15.55 9.11
CA ASP A 138 12.89 15.56 9.22
C ASP A 138 13.47 14.18 9.61
N TYR A 139 12.79 13.49 10.53
CA TYR A 139 13.09 12.12 10.90
C TYR A 139 12.98 11.16 9.71
N LEU A 140 11.86 11.22 8.97
CA LEU A 140 11.62 10.35 7.83
C LEU A 140 12.69 10.51 6.75
N LEU A 141 13.08 11.75 6.42
CA LEU A 141 14.12 11.98 5.42
C LEU A 141 15.49 11.48 5.90
N SER A 142 15.82 11.66 7.17
CA SER A 142 17.07 11.16 7.75
C SER A 142 17.13 9.63 7.75
N SER A 143 15.99 8.98 8.04
CA SER A 143 15.85 7.52 7.96
C SER A 143 15.98 7.03 6.51
N ILE A 144 15.36 7.73 5.56
CA ILE A 144 15.49 7.43 4.12
C ILE A 144 16.94 7.52 3.65
N GLU A 145 17.63 8.63 3.92
CA GLU A 145 19.03 8.84 3.53
C GLU A 145 19.94 7.72 4.05
N LYS A 146 19.66 7.21 5.25
CA LYS A 146 20.48 6.20 5.91
C LYS A 146 20.19 4.78 5.45
N HIS A 147 18.94 4.46 5.08
CA HIS A 147 18.49 3.07 4.99
C HIS A 147 17.88 2.67 3.64
N ILE A 148 17.54 3.60 2.75
CA ILE A 148 16.79 3.28 1.52
C ILE A 148 17.51 2.30 0.58
N MET A 149 18.84 2.34 0.55
CA MET A 149 19.65 1.46 -0.30
C MET A 149 19.79 0.03 0.24
N ASP A 150 19.55 -0.17 1.54
CA ASP A 150 19.66 -1.47 2.22
C ASP A 150 18.31 -2.20 2.32
N GLU A 151 17.23 -1.59 1.83
CA GLU A 151 15.88 -2.13 1.95
C GLU A 151 15.46 -3.01 0.78
N THR A 152 14.42 -3.83 1.01
CA THR A 152 13.84 -4.65 -0.06
C THR A 152 13.13 -3.77 -1.10
N PRO A 153 13.03 -4.20 -2.38
CA PRO A 153 12.47 -3.37 -3.45
C PRO A 153 11.09 -2.78 -3.13
N GLU A 154 10.22 -3.57 -2.50
CA GLU A 154 8.89 -3.10 -2.12
C GLU A 154 8.89 -2.00 -1.04
N VAL A 155 9.85 -2.02 -0.11
CA VAL A 155 9.99 -1.00 0.94
C VAL A 155 10.73 0.21 0.37
N GLN A 156 11.80 -0.03 -0.39
CA GLN A 156 12.59 1.00 -1.08
C GLN A 156 11.71 1.89 -1.96
N TRP A 157 10.76 1.30 -2.71
CA TRP A 157 9.80 2.08 -3.49
C TRP A 157 8.91 2.96 -2.61
N ALA A 158 8.40 2.45 -1.49
CA ALA A 158 7.54 3.22 -0.58
C ALA A 158 8.31 4.33 0.15
N MET A 159 9.58 4.10 0.50
CA MET A 159 10.51 5.11 1.02
C MET A 159 10.73 6.23 0.00
N ASN A 160 11.08 5.85 -1.24
CA ASN A 160 11.25 6.79 -2.35
C ASN A 160 9.96 7.60 -2.59
N TYR A 161 8.81 6.94 -2.64
CA TYR A 161 7.52 7.62 -2.82
C TYR A 161 7.19 8.57 -1.66
N THR A 162 7.57 8.23 -0.42
CA THR A 162 7.45 9.13 0.74
C THR A 162 8.28 10.40 0.56
N ALA A 163 9.55 10.28 0.15
CA ALA A 163 10.38 11.44 -0.18
C ALA A 163 9.76 12.28 -1.32
N GLY A 164 9.18 11.63 -2.32
CA GLY A 164 8.50 12.29 -3.42
C GLY A 164 7.30 13.12 -2.95
N GLN A 165 6.43 12.57 -2.09
CA GLN A 165 5.31 13.31 -1.50
C GLN A 165 5.78 14.46 -0.61
N ILE A 166 6.83 14.25 0.19
CA ILE A 166 7.45 15.32 0.99
C ILE A 166 7.95 16.46 0.09
N GLY A 167 8.72 16.15 -0.96
CA GLY A 167 9.28 17.15 -1.87
C GLY A 167 8.23 17.86 -2.73
N LYS A 168 7.13 17.18 -3.05
CA LYS A 168 5.97 17.78 -3.72
C LYS A 168 5.35 18.89 -2.86
N TRP A 169 4.97 18.56 -1.63
CA TRP A 169 4.11 19.42 -0.80
C TRP A 169 4.87 20.36 0.15
N GLN A 170 6.09 20.03 0.57
CA GLN A 170 6.84 20.81 1.54
C GLN A 170 8.08 21.44 0.88
N THR A 171 7.91 22.66 0.35
CA THR A 171 8.95 23.39 -0.38
C THR A 171 10.29 23.46 0.36
N ASN A 172 10.28 23.63 1.69
CA ASN A 172 11.48 23.69 2.53
C ASN A 172 12.32 22.39 2.50
N TYR A 173 11.72 21.24 2.20
CA TYR A 173 12.39 19.95 2.12
C TYR A 173 12.63 19.48 0.68
N ARG A 174 12.14 20.23 -0.33
CA ARG A 174 12.17 19.80 -1.73
C ARG A 174 13.58 19.54 -2.23
N TYR A 175 14.51 20.46 -1.96
CA TYR A 175 15.90 20.32 -2.37
C TYR A 175 16.54 19.06 -1.78
N ARG A 176 16.29 18.78 -0.49
CA ARG A 176 16.77 17.56 0.18
C ARG A 176 16.22 16.30 -0.49
N CYS A 177 14.93 16.27 -0.85
CA CYS A 177 14.34 15.13 -1.54
C CYS A 177 14.90 14.90 -2.94
N ILE A 178 15.20 15.99 -3.68
CA ILE A 178 15.89 15.91 -4.98
C ILE A 178 17.29 15.32 -4.81
N ALA A 179 18.05 15.82 -3.82
CA ALA A 179 19.41 15.34 -3.53
C ALA A 179 19.44 13.86 -3.13
N ILE A 180 18.44 13.36 -2.40
CA ILE A 180 18.28 11.91 -2.12
C ILE A 180 18.19 11.13 -3.43
N GLY A 181 17.38 11.58 -4.38
CA GLY A 181 17.24 10.93 -5.68
C GLY A 181 18.51 10.94 -6.52
N GLU A 182 19.19 12.09 -6.57
CA GLU A 182 20.46 12.23 -7.29
C GLU A 182 21.55 11.33 -6.70
N THR A 183 21.62 11.24 -5.37
CA THR A 183 22.62 10.43 -4.65
C THR A 183 22.35 8.94 -4.81
N THR A 184 21.09 8.51 -4.71
CA THR A 184 20.72 7.09 -4.77
C THR A 184 20.64 6.56 -6.20
N GLY A 185 20.31 7.41 -7.18
CA GLY A 185 20.11 7.01 -8.57
C GLY A 185 18.91 6.09 -8.81
N LEU A 186 18.08 5.85 -7.79
CA LEU A 186 16.95 4.92 -7.85
C LEU A 186 15.95 5.33 -8.92
N TYR A 187 15.53 4.36 -9.74
CA TYR A 187 14.52 4.53 -10.81
C TYR A 187 14.90 5.53 -11.91
N LYS A 188 16.17 5.95 -12.01
CA LYS A 188 16.62 6.92 -13.02
C LYS A 188 16.35 6.47 -14.46
N ASP A 189 16.50 5.18 -14.71
CA ASP A 189 16.32 4.57 -16.03
C ASP A 189 14.93 3.92 -16.19
N GLU A 190 13.99 4.20 -15.28
CA GLU A 190 12.62 3.68 -15.34
C GLU A 190 11.88 4.21 -16.58
N VAL A 191 11.39 3.30 -17.41
CA VAL A 191 10.53 3.64 -18.56
C VAL A 191 9.08 3.55 -18.13
N VAL A 192 8.42 4.70 -18.04
CA VAL A 192 6.99 4.78 -17.71
C VAL A 192 6.12 5.00 -18.96
N PRO A 193 4.88 4.47 -18.97
CA PRO A 193 3.92 4.77 -20.03
C PRO A 193 3.64 6.27 -20.17
N LYS A 194 3.13 6.67 -21.34
CA LYS A 194 2.75 8.06 -21.59
C LYS A 194 1.74 8.55 -20.54
N ASN A 195 1.97 9.75 -20.01
CA ASN A 195 1.19 10.40 -18.94
C ASN A 195 1.35 9.80 -17.53
N CYS A 196 2.25 8.83 -17.32
CA CYS A 196 2.67 8.40 -15.99
C CYS A 196 3.83 9.26 -15.49
N THR A 197 3.94 9.41 -14.16
CA THR A 197 5.09 10.07 -13.53
C THR A 197 6.13 9.00 -13.17
N PRO A 198 7.40 9.14 -13.58
CA PRO A 198 8.47 8.23 -13.18
C PRO A 198 8.80 8.37 -11.70
N SER A 199 9.39 7.34 -11.10
CA SER A 199 9.71 7.27 -9.68
C SER A 199 11.04 7.95 -9.34
N TYR A 200 11.88 8.31 -10.33
CA TYR A 200 13.12 9.06 -10.09
C TYR A 200 12.81 10.41 -9.43
N LEU A 201 13.22 10.59 -8.17
CA LEU A 201 12.77 11.70 -7.33
C LEU A 201 12.88 13.09 -7.96
N PRO A 202 14.00 13.47 -8.63
CA PRO A 202 14.09 14.78 -9.28
C PRO A 202 13.00 14.99 -10.32
N GLU A 203 12.72 13.98 -11.15
CA GLU A 203 11.72 14.07 -12.21
C GLU A 203 10.29 13.92 -11.66
N PHE A 204 10.09 13.01 -10.71
CA PHE A 204 8.84 12.86 -9.97
C PHE A 204 8.39 14.18 -9.37
N ILE A 205 9.28 14.82 -8.59
CA ILE A 205 8.98 16.08 -7.88
C ILE A 205 8.70 17.18 -8.90
N ARG A 206 9.52 17.31 -9.96
CA ARG A 206 9.34 18.32 -11.01
C ARG A 206 7.96 18.22 -11.66
N ILE A 207 7.57 17.02 -12.09
CA ILE A 207 6.28 16.76 -12.75
C ILE A 207 5.12 16.98 -11.77
N GLU A 208 5.19 16.41 -10.57
CA GLU A 208 4.07 16.46 -9.62
C GLU A 208 3.83 17.86 -9.05
N VAL A 209 4.88 18.68 -8.89
CA VAL A 209 4.74 20.09 -8.53
C VAL A 209 4.11 20.88 -9.69
N ALA A 210 4.48 20.59 -10.94
CA ALA A 210 3.87 21.26 -12.09
C ALA A 210 2.35 21.04 -12.18
N LYS A 211 1.86 19.83 -11.82
CA LYS A 211 0.43 19.50 -11.73
C LYS A 211 -0.34 20.26 -10.65
N LEU A 212 0.34 20.91 -9.69
CA LEU A 212 -0.33 21.74 -8.68
C LEU A 212 -0.71 23.12 -9.20
N ASN A 213 -0.10 23.55 -10.30
CA ASN A 213 -0.29 24.87 -10.91
C ASN A 213 -1.24 24.85 -12.12
N THR A 214 -1.87 23.70 -12.37
CA THR A 214 -2.83 23.45 -13.47
C THR A 214 -4.21 23.20 -12.90
#